data_AF-A0A6V8D5J0-F1
#
_entry.id   AF-A0A6V8D5J0-F1
#
_cell.length_a   1.000
_cell.length_b   1.000
_cell.length_c   1.000
_cell.angle_alpha   90.00
_cell.angle_beta   90.00
_cell.angle_gamma   90.00
#
_symmetry.space_group_name_H-M   'P 1'
#
loop_
_entity.id
_entity.type
_entity.pdbx_description
1 polymer ?
#
loop_
_entity_poly.entity_id
_entity_poly.type
_entity_poly.pdbx_seq_one_letter_code
_entity_poly.pdbx_strand_id
1 'polypeptide(L)'
;RFLESRGYEVNTVDLRPRVLACAGIIGAELGFISPSEIPRIAPGIMISDTQVDAIVTELKALAEAFKPANQATLEEPEMIVAASVADASDRLKSARSKIDHIDDLLARLRG
;
A
#
# COMPACT_ATOMS: atom_id res chain seq x y z
N ARG A 1 5.62 -18.00 12.61
CA ARG A 1 4.46 -18.91 12.69
C ARG A 1 3.71 -19.14 11.37
N PHE A 2 3.91 -18.35 10.31
CA PHE A 2 3.22 -18.55 9.02
C PHE A 2 3.45 -19.95 8.43
N LEU A 3 4.70 -20.38 8.28
CA LEU A 3 5.04 -21.71 7.76
C LEU A 3 4.55 -22.85 8.68
N GLU A 4 4.69 -22.70 10.00
CA GLU A 4 4.19 -23.68 10.99
C GLU A 4 2.68 -23.87 10.91
N SER A 5 1.91 -22.78 10.71
CA SER A 5 0.45 -22.83 10.57
C SER A 5 -0.02 -23.56 9.30
N ARG A 6 0.86 -23.75 8.33
CA ARG A 6 0.64 -24.51 7.09
C ARG A 6 1.19 -25.93 7.15
N GLY A 7 1.65 -26.38 8.32
CA GLY A 7 2.21 -27.71 8.53
C GLY A 7 3.69 -27.86 8.14
N TYR A 8 4.38 -26.77 7.83
CA TYR A 8 5.81 -26.82 7.50
C TYR A 8 6.67 -26.70 8.76
N GLU A 9 7.59 -27.65 8.94
CA GLU A 9 8.60 -27.60 10.00
C GLU A 9 9.74 -26.65 9.59
N VAL A 10 9.77 -25.47 10.20
CA VAL A 10 10.68 -24.37 9.85
C VAL A 10 12.09 -24.57 10.39
N ASN A 11 12.24 -25.50 11.33
CA ASN A 11 13.47 -25.76 12.09
C ASN A 11 14.29 -26.93 11.54
N THR A 12 14.15 -27.23 10.25
CA THR A 12 14.92 -28.28 9.57
C THR A 12 16.25 -27.74 9.05
N VAL A 13 17.21 -28.65 8.85
CA VAL A 13 18.55 -28.33 8.32
C VAL A 13 18.51 -27.77 6.90
N ASP A 14 17.48 -28.06 6.13
CA ASP A 14 17.33 -27.59 4.75
C ASP A 14 16.61 -26.24 4.66
N LEU A 15 15.58 -26.04 5.49
CA LEU A 15 14.73 -24.86 5.39
C LEU A 15 15.31 -23.68 6.18
N ARG A 16 15.94 -23.93 7.34
CA ARG A 16 16.51 -22.87 8.19
C ARG A 16 17.57 -22.03 7.48
N PRO A 17 18.57 -22.60 6.77
CA PRO A 17 19.57 -21.79 6.05
C PRO A 17 18.95 -20.96 4.92
N ARG A 18 17.92 -21.50 4.23
CA ARG A 18 17.22 -20.79 3.16
C ARG A 18 16.41 -19.61 3.69
N VAL A 19 15.66 -19.82 4.77
CA VAL A 19 14.91 -18.75 5.44
C VAL A 19 15.85 -17.66 5.94
N LEU A 20 17.01 -18.04 6.50
CA LEU A 20 18.02 -17.11 6.98
C LEU A 20 18.64 -16.29 5.84
N ALA A 21 18.95 -16.92 4.71
CA ALA A 21 19.50 -16.22 3.54
C ALA A 21 18.48 -15.24 2.94
N CYS A 22 17.21 -15.66 2.77
CA CYS A 22 16.15 -14.77 2.29
C CYS A 22 15.94 -13.57 3.22
N ALA A 23 15.97 -13.79 4.54
CA ALA A 23 15.88 -12.70 5.52
C ALA A 23 17.07 -11.73 5.40
N GLY A 24 18.28 -12.25 5.16
CA GLY A 24 19.46 -11.43 4.91
C GLY A 24 19.33 -10.58 3.64
N ILE A 25 18.85 -11.15 2.54
CA ILE A 25 18.63 -10.42 1.27
C ILE A 25 17.63 -9.28 1.49
N ILE A 26 16.49 -9.57 2.13
CA ILE A 26 15.47 -8.56 2.44
C ILE A 26 16.04 -7.47 3.37
N GLY A 27 16.80 -7.86 4.40
CA GLY A 27 17.45 -6.92 5.30
C GLY A 27 18.44 -6.00 4.60
N ALA A 28 19.17 -6.50 3.60
CA ALA A 28 20.10 -5.71 2.80
C ALA A 28 19.37 -4.74 1.84
N GLU A 29 18.32 -5.21 1.16
CA GLU A 29 17.46 -4.38 0.31
C GLU A 29 16.81 -3.23 1.09
N LEU A 30 16.38 -3.48 2.32
CA LEU A 30 15.77 -2.47 3.19
C LEU A 30 16.81 -1.58 3.90
N GLY A 31 18.11 -1.82 3.70
CA GLY A 31 19.19 -1.01 4.27
C GLY A 31 19.49 -1.26 5.74
N PHE A 32 18.98 -2.35 6.33
CA PHE A 32 19.26 -2.73 7.72
C PHE A 32 20.64 -3.38 7.90
N ILE A 33 21.13 -4.04 6.85
CA ILE A 33 22.47 -4.64 6.80
C ILE A 33 23.12 -4.34 5.45
N SER A 34 24.44 -4.43 5.35
CA SER A 34 25.14 -4.35 4.07
C SER A 34 25.00 -5.66 3.28
N PRO A 35 25.05 -5.64 1.94
CA PRO A 35 25.02 -6.87 1.13
C PRO A 35 26.15 -7.86 1.47
N SER A 36 27.27 -7.38 2.00
CA SER A 36 28.38 -8.19 2.49
C SER A 36 28.06 -9.00 3.74
N GLU A 37 27.04 -8.62 4.49
CA GLU A 37 26.62 -9.25 5.75
C GLU A 37 25.52 -10.30 5.54
N ILE A 38 25.09 -10.53 4.29
CA ILE A 38 24.11 -11.58 3.97
C ILE A 38 24.69 -12.95 4.35
N PRO A 39 24.00 -13.74 5.21
CA PRO A 39 24.44 -15.08 5.59
C PRO A 39 24.55 -15.98 4.36
N ARG A 40 25.75 -16.48 4.07
CA ARG A 40 25.95 -17.41 2.95
C ARG A 40 25.39 -18.78 3.30
N ILE A 41 24.61 -19.35 2.39
CA ILE A 41 24.17 -20.74 2.50
C ILE A 41 25.39 -21.65 2.31
N ALA A 42 25.50 -22.69 3.14
CA ALA A 42 26.58 -23.68 3.02
C ALA A 42 26.62 -24.28 1.59
N PRO A 43 27.82 -24.59 1.04
CA PRO A 43 27.93 -25.20 -0.28
C PRO A 43 27.21 -26.55 -0.29
N GLY A 44 26.22 -26.71 -1.20
CA GLY A 44 25.42 -27.93 -1.31
C GLY A 44 23.94 -27.68 -1.64
N ILE A 45 23.41 -26.49 -1.34
CA ILE A 45 22.10 -26.05 -1.83
C ILE A 45 22.32 -25.35 -3.17
N MET A 46 22.42 -26.14 -4.24
CA MET A 46 22.49 -25.64 -5.61
C MET A 46 21.07 -25.21 -6.03
N ILE A 47 20.82 -23.90 -6.06
CA ILE A 47 19.67 -23.33 -6.76
C ILE A 47 20.20 -22.97 -8.14
N SER A 48 19.66 -23.57 -9.20
CA SER A 48 20.08 -23.21 -10.56
C SER A 48 19.67 -21.77 -10.89
N ASP A 49 20.40 -21.08 -11.76
CA ASP A 49 20.07 -19.69 -12.14
C ASP A 49 18.62 -19.55 -12.63
N THR A 50 18.12 -20.57 -13.34
CA THR A 50 16.71 -20.67 -13.75
C THR A 50 15.72 -20.76 -12.59
N GLN A 51 16.11 -21.40 -11.48
CA GLN A 51 15.30 -21.47 -10.27
C GLN A 51 15.36 -20.15 -9.49
N VAL A 52 16.47 -19.42 -9.55
CA VAL A 52 16.57 -18.09 -8.94
C VAL A 52 15.58 -17.13 -9.59
N ASP A 53 15.53 -17.08 -10.91
CA ASP A 53 14.58 -16.21 -11.64
C ASP A 53 13.12 -16.57 -11.34
N ALA A 54 12.81 -17.87 -11.24
CA ALA A 54 11.48 -18.34 -10.87
C ALA A 54 11.11 -17.90 -9.44
N ILE A 55 12.03 -18.05 -8.48
CA ILE A 55 11.84 -17.62 -7.09
C ILE A 55 11.67 -16.10 -7.01
N VAL A 56 12.46 -15.32 -7.75
CA VAL A 56 12.33 -13.85 -7.80
C VAL A 56 10.96 -13.45 -8.36
N THR A 57 10.51 -14.14 -9.41
CA THR A 57 9.19 -13.88 -10.02
C THR A 57 8.06 -14.20 -9.05
N GLU A 58 8.12 -15.34 -8.37
CA GLU A 58 7.13 -15.73 -7.36
C GLU A 58 7.14 -14.78 -6.16
N LEU A 59 8.30 -14.38 -5.65
CA LEU A 59 8.41 -13.42 -4.55
C LEU A 59 7.85 -12.05 -4.94
N LYS A 60 8.07 -11.58 -6.18
CA LYS A 60 7.45 -10.35 -6.70
C LYS A 60 5.93 -10.47 -6.79
N ALA A 61 5.42 -11.57 -7.33
CA ALA A 61 3.98 -11.83 -7.41
C ALA A 61 3.34 -11.91 -6.02
N LEU A 62 4.02 -12.55 -5.07
CA LEU A 62 3.58 -12.65 -3.68
C LEU A 62 3.61 -11.27 -3.01
N ALA A 63 4.66 -10.47 -3.23
CA ALA A 63 4.76 -9.10 -2.74
C ALA A 63 3.68 -8.19 -3.33
N GLU A 64 3.30 -8.38 -4.60
CA GLU A 64 2.15 -7.68 -5.18
C GLU A 64 0.82 -8.15 -4.60
N ALA A 65 0.67 -9.44 -4.30
CA ALA A 65 -0.52 -9.95 -3.62
C ALA A 65 -0.63 -9.47 -2.17
N PHE A 66 0.50 -9.17 -1.52
CA PHE A 66 0.58 -8.58 -0.19
C PHE A 66 0.60 -7.06 -0.17
N LYS A 67 0.84 -6.40 -1.31
CA LYS A 67 0.50 -4.98 -1.43
C LYS A 67 -1.00 -4.92 -1.11
N PRO A 68 -1.41 -4.16 -0.07
CA PRO A 68 -2.81 -3.89 0.12
C PRO A 68 -3.30 -3.41 -1.24
N ALA A 69 -4.32 -4.08 -1.81
CA ALA A 69 -5.06 -3.57 -2.96
C ALA A 69 -5.19 -2.09 -2.68
N ASN A 70 -4.58 -1.26 -3.54
CA ASN A 70 -4.46 0.19 -3.36
C ASN A 70 -5.59 0.57 -2.43
N GLN A 71 -5.28 0.92 -1.18
CA GLN A 71 -6.17 1.85 -0.50
C GLN A 71 -6.27 2.92 -1.55
N ALA A 72 -7.43 2.94 -2.26
CA ALA A 72 -7.85 4.04 -3.08
C ALA A 72 -7.40 5.21 -2.26
N THR A 73 -6.41 5.94 -2.79
CA THR A 73 -5.65 6.98 -2.11
C THR A 73 -6.53 7.45 -0.98
N LEU A 74 -6.18 7.12 0.27
CA LEU A 74 -6.84 7.74 1.40
C LEU A 74 -6.43 9.19 1.26
N GLU A 75 -7.12 9.92 0.38
CA GLU A 75 -7.24 11.35 0.41
C GLU A 75 -7.57 11.60 1.85
N GLU A 76 -6.62 12.25 2.51
CA GLU A 76 -6.70 12.56 3.92
C GLU A 76 -8.13 12.98 4.24
N PRO A 77 -8.77 12.44 5.30
CA PRO A 77 -10.16 12.79 5.61
C PRO A 77 -10.36 14.31 5.76
N GLU A 78 -9.30 15.07 6.03
CA GLU A 78 -9.32 16.54 6.02
C GLU A 78 -9.53 17.15 4.62
N MET A 79 -8.95 16.56 3.57
CA MET A 79 -9.04 17.10 2.19
C MET A 79 -10.41 16.83 1.56
N ILE A 80 -11.02 15.67 1.81
CA ILE A 80 -12.39 15.35 1.34
C ILE A 80 -13.43 16.22 2.05
N VAL A 81 -13.27 16.47 3.35
CA VAL A 81 -14.18 17.33 4.10
C VAL A 81 -14.07 18.78 3.64
N ALA A 82 -12.87 19.28 3.36
CA ALA A 82 -12.69 20.62 2.81
C ALA A 82 -13.35 20.79 1.43
N ALA A 83 -13.21 19.81 0.54
CA ALA A 83 -13.84 19.84 -0.79
C ALA A 83 -15.38 19.74 -0.71
N SER A 84 -15.91 18.87 0.17
CA SER A 84 -17.35 18.74 0.42
C SER A 84 -17.96 20.00 1.04
N VAL A 85 -17.27 20.63 1.99
CA VAL A 85 -17.68 21.89 2.62
C VAL A 85 -17.60 23.05 1.64
N ALA A 86 -16.60 23.08 0.76
CA ALA A 86 -16.50 24.09 -0.30
C ALA A 86 -17.65 23.99 -1.31
N ASP A 87 -17.94 22.79 -1.85
CA ASP A 87 -19.05 22.60 -2.80
C ASP A 87 -20.42 22.89 -2.12
N ALA A 88 -20.59 22.49 -0.86
CA ALA A 88 -21.78 22.83 -0.09
C ALA A 88 -21.93 24.36 0.12
N SER A 89 -20.82 25.07 0.35
CA SER A 89 -20.80 26.53 0.53
C SER A 89 -21.10 27.28 -0.78
N ASP A 90 -20.59 26.80 -1.92
CA ASP A 90 -20.86 27.39 -3.23
C ASP A 90 -22.31 27.20 -3.67
N ARG A 91 -22.90 26.04 -3.37
CA ARG A 91 -24.34 25.79 -3.57
C ARG A 91 -25.19 26.70 -2.69
N LEU A 92 -24.81 26.88 -1.42
CA LEU A 92 -25.51 27.78 -0.49
C LEU A 92 -25.43 29.23 -0.96
N LYS A 93 -24.26 29.69 -1.42
CA LYS A 93 -24.05 31.05 -1.95
C LYS A 93 -24.87 31.31 -3.21
N SER A 94 -24.93 30.32 -4.11
CA SER A 94 -25.75 30.39 -5.32
C SER A 94 -27.24 30.40 -5.02
N ALA A 95 -27.69 29.61 -4.04
CA ALA A 95 -29.08 29.62 -3.59
C ALA A 95 -29.46 30.96 -2.95
N ARG A 96 -28.58 31.51 -2.10
CA ARG A 96 -28.78 32.82 -1.48
C ARG A 96 -28.87 33.94 -2.52
N SER A 97 -27.98 33.96 -3.51
CA SER A 97 -28.04 34.96 -4.59
C SER A 97 -29.33 34.88 -5.42
N LYS A 98 -29.89 33.68 -5.63
CA LYS A 98 -31.19 33.51 -6.29
C LYS A 98 -32.33 34.03 -5.44
N ILE A 99 -32.30 33.78 -4.13
CA ILE A 99 -33.31 34.29 -3.18
C ILE A 99 -33.24 35.83 -3.14
N ASP A 100 -32.05 36.41 -3.01
CA ASP A 100 -31.87 37.86 -3.02
C ASP A 100 -32.37 38.48 -4.33
N HIS A 101 -32.16 37.81 -5.46
CA HIS A 101 -32.69 38.25 -6.76
C HIS A 101 -34.22 38.17 -6.82
N ILE A 102 -34.82 37.11 -6.28
CA ILE A 102 -36.28 36.97 -6.17
C ILE A 102 -36.84 38.04 -5.24
N ASP A 103 -36.17 38.34 -4.12
CA ASP A 103 -36.60 39.37 -3.19
C ASP A 103 -36.52 40.77 -3.81
N ASP A 104 -35.50 41.06 -4.62
CA ASP A 104 -35.42 42.33 -5.38
C ASP A 104 -36.54 42.44 -6.43
N LEU A 105 -36.87 41.34 -7.12
CA LEU A 105 -38.02 41.29 -8.04
C LEU A 105 -39.34 41.47 -7.28
N LEU A 106 -39.52 40.84 -6.13
CA LEU A 106 -40.71 40.97 -5.29
C LEU A 106 -40.84 42.39 -4.71
N ALA A 107 -39.74 43.00 -4.30
CA ALA A 107 -39.72 44.38 -3.82
C ALA A 107 -40.13 45.36 -4.93
N ARG A 108 -39.66 45.13 -6.16
CA ARG A 108 -40.06 45.91 -7.35
C ARG A 108 -41.51 45.70 -7.80
N LEU A 109 -42.11 44.56 -7.44
CA LEU A 109 -43.51 44.24 -7.74
C LEU A 109 -44.46 44.76 -6.64
N ARG A 110 -43.94 45.02 -5.43
CA ARG A 110 -44.69 45.54 -4.28
C ARG A 110 -44.53 47.05 -4.06
N GLY A 111 -43.55 47.69 -4.69
CA GLY A 111 -43.47 49.14 -4.87
C GLY A 111 -44.17 49.58 -6.16
#